data_AF-A0A933EHR3-F1
#
_entry.id   AF-A0A933EHR3-F1
#
_cell.length_a   1.000
_cell.length_b   1.000
_cell.length_c   1.000
_cell.angle_alpha   90.00
_cell.angle_beta   90.00
_cell.angle_gamma   90.00
#
_symmetry.space_group_name_H-M   'P 1'
#
loop_
_entity.id
_entity.type
_entity.pdbx_description
1 polymer ?
#
loop_
_entity_poly.entity_id
_entity_poly.type
_entity_poly.pdbx_seq_one_letter_code
_entity_poly.pdbx_strand_id
1 'polypeptide(L)'
;MKFSDIVAIYEKWKAEYGKDTYRHVSAILEEAKNVHYQDWLKNPTRGRDHGQSWRAFKGKNLEKLITQIICEDVEELGLKIVQGNTLEKSKSLSNELSRVQRNLSVRFQVEGKALLYLPDIDIIIYEPGSSRVVAVISSKVTLRERIAQTGYWKLKLSSDDVTRPVRVFFVTPDQDETLSRRSPMKKGRAIVEVDTDGAYVMTEEKIESSDRVKSFDMFISDLRKLLNNAR
;
A
#
# COMPACT_ATOMS: atom_id res chain seq x y z
N MET A 1 21.79 -3.72 -4.70
CA MET A 1 21.14 -2.73 -3.83
C MET A 1 20.29 -3.44 -2.80
N LYS A 2 20.27 -2.94 -1.56
CA LYS A 2 19.42 -3.40 -0.46
C LYS A 2 18.37 -2.33 -0.14
N PHE A 3 17.37 -2.69 0.67
CA PHE A 3 16.36 -1.73 1.13
C PHE A 3 16.98 -0.59 1.95
N SER A 4 18.02 -0.87 2.75
CA SER A 4 18.78 0.15 3.50
C SER A 4 19.31 1.28 2.63
N ASP A 5 19.64 1.00 1.37
CA ASP A 5 20.15 2.01 0.44
C ASP A 5 19.01 2.97 0.04
N ILE A 6 17.78 2.48 -0.12
CA ILE A 6 16.60 3.33 -0.37
C ILE A 6 16.29 4.19 0.85
N VAL A 7 16.41 3.62 2.05
CA VAL A 7 16.24 4.37 3.30
C VAL A 7 17.26 5.50 3.40
N ALA A 8 18.53 5.23 3.12
CA ALA A 8 19.55 6.26 3.14
C ALA A 8 19.28 7.39 2.14
N ILE A 9 18.79 7.06 0.93
CA ILE A 9 18.35 8.07 -0.04
C ILE A 9 17.15 8.84 0.52
N TYR A 10 16.14 8.15 1.07
CA TYR A 10 14.97 8.81 1.65
C TYR A 10 15.36 9.79 2.76
N GLU A 11 16.23 9.40 3.70
CA GLU A 11 16.69 10.26 4.80
C GLU A 11 17.49 11.47 4.30
N LYS A 12 18.28 11.32 3.23
CA LYS A 12 18.95 12.45 2.57
C LYS A 12 17.92 13.45 2.05
N TRP A 13 16.87 12.99 1.37
CA TRP A 13 15.78 13.86 0.92
C TRP A 13 14.95 14.40 2.09
N LYS A 14 14.83 13.65 3.19
CA LYS A 14 14.16 14.10 4.42
C LYS A 14 14.88 15.26 5.09
N ALA A 15 16.20 15.30 5.04
CA ALA A 15 16.98 16.43 5.53
C ALA A 15 16.70 17.74 4.76
N GLU A 16 16.34 17.65 3.48
CA GLU A 16 16.04 18.80 2.62
C GLU A 16 14.57 19.21 2.66
N TYR A 17 13.65 18.24 2.57
CA TYR A 17 12.21 18.49 2.38
C TYR A 17 11.35 18.24 3.62
N GLY A 18 11.93 17.71 4.71
CA GLY A 18 11.25 17.51 5.99
C GLY A 18 9.98 16.64 5.89
N LYS A 19 8.82 17.22 6.21
CA LYS A 19 7.53 16.51 6.16
C LYS A 19 7.02 16.30 4.75
N ASP A 20 7.48 17.07 3.77
CA ASP A 20 7.03 16.99 2.38
C ASP A 20 7.82 15.98 1.55
N THR A 21 8.80 15.27 2.13
CA THR A 21 9.63 14.27 1.44
C THR A 21 8.82 13.19 0.73
N TYR A 22 7.64 12.85 1.24
CA TYR A 22 6.74 11.88 0.60
C TYR A 22 6.36 12.30 -0.84
N ARG A 23 6.32 13.60 -1.15
CA ARG A 23 5.98 14.11 -2.49
C ARG A 23 7.03 13.71 -3.54
N HIS A 24 8.27 13.53 -3.09
CA HIS A 24 9.43 13.25 -3.95
C HIS A 24 9.72 11.75 -4.13
N VAL A 25 8.82 10.86 -3.70
CA VAL A 25 9.04 9.40 -3.78
C VAL A 25 9.34 8.94 -5.21
N SER A 26 8.73 9.53 -6.23
CA SER A 26 9.08 9.23 -7.62
C SER A 26 10.55 9.52 -7.95
N ALA A 27 11.07 10.66 -7.52
CA ALA A 27 12.46 11.05 -7.72
C ALA A 27 13.43 10.18 -6.91
N ILE A 28 13.08 9.89 -5.64
CA ILE A 28 13.82 8.96 -4.77
C ILE A 28 13.95 7.58 -5.42
N LEU A 29 12.87 7.07 -6.01
CA LEU A 29 12.90 5.79 -6.72
C LEU A 29 13.76 5.85 -7.99
N GLU A 30 13.83 6.97 -8.70
CA GLU A 30 14.70 7.11 -9.86
C GLU A 30 16.19 7.21 -9.46
N GLU A 31 16.52 7.91 -8.35
CA GLU A 31 17.87 7.89 -7.78
C GLU A 31 18.27 6.46 -7.36
N ALA A 32 17.35 5.74 -6.69
CA ALA A 32 17.55 4.35 -6.31
C ALA A 32 17.76 3.41 -7.52
N LYS A 33 17.10 3.68 -8.65
CA LYS A 33 17.26 2.90 -9.89
C LYS A 33 18.68 2.99 -10.43
N ASN A 34 19.31 4.15 -10.33
CA ASN A 34 20.69 4.35 -10.77
C ASN A 34 21.66 3.50 -9.92
N VAL A 35 21.48 3.52 -8.59
CA VAL A 35 22.27 2.68 -7.68
C VAL A 35 22.03 1.19 -7.95
N HIS A 36 20.77 0.80 -8.13
CA HIS A 36 20.40 -0.57 -8.48
C HIS A 36 21.05 -1.03 -9.80
N TYR A 37 21.11 -0.15 -10.81
CA TYR A 37 21.73 -0.47 -12.08
C TYR A 37 23.23 -0.74 -11.95
N GLN A 38 23.96 0.06 -11.16
CA GLN A 38 25.38 -0.15 -10.91
C GLN A 38 25.66 -1.50 -10.23
N ASP A 39 24.83 -1.90 -9.29
CA ASP A 39 24.96 -3.22 -8.66
C ASP A 39 24.56 -4.37 -9.60
N TRP A 40 23.55 -4.15 -10.44
CA TRP A 40 23.12 -5.11 -11.45
C TRP A 40 24.20 -5.34 -12.51
N LEU A 41 24.97 -4.31 -12.90
CA LEU A 41 26.09 -4.46 -13.83
C LEU A 41 27.18 -5.40 -13.27
N LYS A 42 27.41 -5.38 -11.95
CA LYS A 42 28.36 -6.28 -11.28
C LYS A 42 27.84 -7.72 -11.20
N ASN A 43 26.53 -7.90 -11.03
CA ASN A 43 25.89 -9.20 -10.87
C ASN A 43 24.54 -9.24 -11.63
N PRO A 44 24.57 -9.38 -12.97
CA PRO A 44 23.36 -9.32 -13.75
C PRO A 44 22.47 -10.54 -13.52
N THR A 45 21.15 -10.33 -13.63
CA THR A 45 20.18 -11.42 -13.60
C THR A 45 20.40 -12.39 -14.76
N ARG A 46 20.00 -13.66 -14.62
CA ARG A 46 20.19 -14.70 -15.65
C ARG A 46 19.66 -14.29 -17.04
N GLY A 47 18.53 -13.57 -17.08
CA GLY A 47 17.92 -13.07 -18.32
C GLY A 47 18.54 -11.78 -18.86
N ARG A 48 19.51 -11.19 -18.17
CA ARG A 48 20.14 -9.89 -18.49
C ARG A 48 19.15 -8.75 -18.77
N ASP A 49 17.97 -8.81 -18.14
CA ASP A 49 16.96 -7.75 -18.18
C ASP A 49 16.97 -6.97 -16.85
N HIS A 50 17.64 -5.81 -16.86
CA HIS A 50 17.63 -4.90 -15.73
C HIS A 50 16.23 -4.34 -15.46
N GLY A 51 15.43 -4.08 -16.50
CA GLY A 51 14.09 -3.51 -16.38
C GLY A 51 13.16 -4.43 -15.60
N GLN A 52 13.20 -5.74 -15.87
CA GLN A 52 12.45 -6.73 -15.11
C GLN A 52 12.91 -6.81 -13.66
N SER A 53 14.23 -6.86 -13.42
CA SER A 53 14.81 -6.86 -12.07
C SER A 53 14.39 -5.63 -11.27
N TRP A 54 14.47 -4.45 -11.88
CA TRP A 54 14.10 -3.18 -11.28
C TRP A 54 12.60 -3.12 -10.97
N ARG A 55 11.71 -3.58 -11.86
CA ARG A 55 10.25 -3.58 -11.60
C ARG A 55 9.90 -4.37 -10.34
N ALA A 56 10.48 -5.56 -10.18
CA ALA A 56 10.25 -6.39 -8.99
C ALA A 56 10.82 -5.75 -7.72
N PHE A 57 12.05 -5.21 -7.80
CA PHE A 57 12.70 -4.52 -6.69
C PHE A 57 11.94 -3.25 -6.27
N LYS A 58 11.54 -2.42 -7.24
CA LYS A 58 10.84 -1.15 -7.02
C LYS A 58 9.50 -1.35 -6.30
N GLY A 59 8.69 -2.30 -6.75
CA GLY A 59 7.39 -2.58 -6.13
C GLY A 59 7.51 -3.02 -4.67
N LYS A 60 8.35 -4.02 -4.40
CA LYS A 60 8.56 -4.55 -3.04
C LYS A 60 9.12 -3.51 -2.08
N ASN A 61 9.99 -2.62 -2.56
CA ASN A 61 10.58 -1.61 -1.69
C ASN A 61 9.69 -0.38 -1.53
N LEU A 62 8.75 -0.09 -2.44
CA LEU A 62 7.73 0.93 -2.22
C LEU A 62 6.84 0.56 -1.02
N GLU A 63 6.38 -0.69 -0.92
CA GLU A 63 5.62 -1.22 0.23
C GLU A 63 6.38 -0.97 1.56
N LYS A 64 7.66 -1.33 1.59
CA LYS A 64 8.51 -1.14 2.76
C LYS A 64 8.74 0.33 3.09
N LEU A 65 8.94 1.16 2.07
CA LEU A 65 9.14 2.59 2.26
C LEU A 65 7.89 3.25 2.83
N ILE A 66 6.70 2.95 2.29
CA ILE A 66 5.43 3.45 2.83
C ILE A 66 5.27 3.00 4.29
N THR A 67 5.54 1.73 4.58
CA THR A 67 5.50 1.21 5.95
C THR A 67 6.39 2.02 6.88
N GLN A 68 7.65 2.28 6.48
CA GLN A 68 8.58 3.09 7.28
C GLN A 68 8.09 4.52 7.49
N ILE A 69 7.49 5.14 6.47
CA ILE A 69 7.00 6.53 6.55
C ILE A 69 5.85 6.65 7.55
N ILE A 70 4.93 5.68 7.60
CA ILE A 70 3.72 5.77 8.42
C ILE A 70 3.85 5.06 9.78
N CYS A 71 4.94 4.33 10.04
CA CYS A 71 5.03 3.42 11.19
C CYS A 71 4.83 4.15 12.52
N GLU A 72 5.61 5.21 12.75
CA GLU A 72 5.56 6.00 13.99
C GLU A 72 4.17 6.62 14.19
N ASP A 73 3.63 7.27 13.16
CA ASP A 73 2.29 7.89 13.23
C ASP A 73 1.17 6.87 13.50
N VAL A 74 1.26 5.66 12.95
CA VAL A 74 0.28 4.59 13.16
C VAL A 74 0.41 4.00 14.58
N GLU A 75 1.63 3.86 15.08
CA GLU A 75 1.89 3.39 16.45
C GLU A 75 1.43 4.41 17.50
N GLU A 76 1.58 5.71 17.25
CA GLU A 76 1.04 6.79 18.09
C GLU A 76 -0.49 6.74 18.20
N LEU A 77 -1.18 6.19 17.18
CA LEU A 77 -2.63 5.94 17.23
C LEU A 77 -2.99 4.66 18.01
N GLY A 78 -2.02 3.93 18.56
CA GLY A 78 -2.21 2.67 19.28
C GLY A 78 -2.47 1.47 18.36
N LEU A 79 -2.11 1.58 17.08
CA LEU A 79 -2.27 0.51 16.08
C LEU A 79 -0.92 -0.16 15.79
N LYS A 80 -0.97 -1.30 15.12
CA LYS A 80 0.21 -2.00 14.59
C LYS A 80 0.12 -2.19 13.09
N ILE A 81 1.28 -2.30 12.45
CA ILE A 81 1.42 -2.60 11.02
C ILE A 81 2.00 -4.01 10.83
N VAL A 82 1.48 -4.75 9.85
CA VAL A 82 2.09 -5.97 9.34
C VAL A 82 2.03 -6.02 7.81
N GLN A 83 3.07 -6.55 7.17
CA GLN A 83 3.08 -6.78 5.72
C GLN A 83 2.18 -7.96 5.36
N GLY A 84 1.41 -7.85 4.27
CA GLY A 84 0.51 -8.92 3.83
C GLY A 84 1.26 -10.23 3.54
N ASN A 85 2.45 -10.13 2.95
CA ASN A 85 3.34 -11.26 2.71
C ASN A 85 3.70 -12.05 3.99
N THR A 86 3.75 -11.38 5.15
CA THR A 86 4.00 -12.04 6.44
C THR A 86 2.85 -12.96 6.81
N LEU A 87 1.60 -12.57 6.54
CA LEU A 87 0.43 -13.41 6.82
C LEU A 87 0.27 -14.54 5.81
N GLU A 88 0.68 -14.34 4.56
CA GLU A 88 0.54 -15.36 3.51
C GLU A 88 1.61 -16.47 3.58
N LYS A 89 2.87 -16.11 3.85
CA LYS A 89 4.02 -17.02 3.67
C LYS A 89 4.51 -17.69 4.95
N SER A 90 4.07 -17.21 6.11
CA SER A 90 4.55 -17.72 7.38
C SER A 90 4.01 -19.13 7.66
N LYS A 91 4.91 -20.06 7.95
CA LYS A 91 4.55 -21.43 8.39
C LYS A 91 3.96 -21.47 9.80
N SER A 92 4.33 -20.50 10.63
CA SER A 92 3.85 -20.36 12.01
C SER A 92 3.64 -18.87 12.28
N LEU A 93 2.42 -18.51 12.66
CA LEU A 93 2.04 -17.16 13.07
C LEU A 93 1.87 -17.14 14.59
N SER A 94 2.18 -16.01 15.22
CA SER A 94 1.77 -15.78 16.61
C SER A 94 0.24 -15.83 16.72
N ASN A 95 -0.28 -16.05 17.93
CA ASN A 95 -1.73 -16.05 18.17
C ASN A 95 -2.39 -14.73 17.71
N GLU A 96 -1.71 -13.60 17.92
CA GLU A 96 -2.12 -12.27 17.45
C GLU A 96 -2.24 -12.24 15.92
N LEU A 97 -1.16 -12.56 15.19
CA LEU A 97 -1.17 -12.51 13.73
C LEU A 97 -2.09 -13.56 13.10
N SER A 98 -2.27 -14.70 13.75
CA SER A 98 -3.23 -15.72 13.33
C SER A 98 -4.68 -15.24 13.46
N ARG A 99 -4.99 -14.38 14.43
CA ARG A 99 -6.30 -13.72 14.55
C ARG A 99 -6.46 -12.63 13.50
N VAL A 100 -5.43 -11.80 13.28
CA VAL A 100 -5.41 -10.79 12.21
C VAL A 100 -5.68 -11.46 10.84
N GLN A 101 -5.00 -12.57 10.56
CA GLN A 101 -5.19 -13.34 9.32
C GLN A 101 -6.66 -13.77 9.14
N ARG A 102 -7.27 -14.34 10.18
CA ARG A 102 -8.69 -14.76 10.15
C ARG A 102 -9.64 -13.58 9.98
N ASN A 103 -9.37 -12.46 10.66
CA ASN A 103 -10.16 -11.23 10.58
C ASN A 103 -10.03 -10.50 9.23
N LEU A 104 -9.14 -10.95 8.34
CA LEU A 104 -8.99 -10.43 6.98
C LEU A 104 -9.39 -11.44 5.89
N SER A 105 -9.66 -12.68 6.28
CA SER A 105 -9.86 -13.75 5.32
C SER A 105 -11.25 -13.69 4.68
N VAL A 106 -11.30 -13.94 3.37
CA VAL A 106 -12.52 -13.96 2.56
C VAL A 106 -12.90 -15.40 2.26
N ARG A 107 -14.16 -15.75 2.53
CA ARG A 107 -14.72 -17.06 2.21
C ARG A 107 -15.20 -17.12 0.77
N PHE A 108 -14.78 -18.16 0.05
CA PHE A 108 -15.27 -18.53 -1.27
C PHE A 108 -16.04 -19.85 -1.17
N GLN A 109 -17.09 -19.98 -1.97
CA GLN A 109 -17.84 -21.23 -2.12
C GLN A 109 -17.65 -21.71 -3.55
N VAL A 110 -17.03 -22.88 -3.72
CA VAL A 110 -16.80 -23.50 -5.03
C VAL A 110 -17.18 -24.96 -4.92
N GLU A 111 -18.17 -25.40 -5.71
CA GLU A 111 -18.63 -26.80 -5.75
C GLU A 111 -18.94 -27.39 -4.36
N GLY A 112 -19.62 -26.60 -3.50
CA GLY A 112 -19.98 -27.01 -2.14
C GLY A 112 -18.83 -27.01 -1.13
N LYS A 113 -17.63 -26.57 -1.51
CA LYS A 113 -16.47 -26.43 -0.61
C LYS A 113 -16.25 -24.97 -0.22
N ALA A 114 -16.12 -24.75 1.07
CA ALA A 114 -15.69 -23.48 1.62
C ALA A 114 -14.16 -23.36 1.53
N LEU A 115 -13.69 -22.37 0.78
CA LEU A 115 -12.28 -22.01 0.69
C LEU A 115 -12.08 -20.66 1.38
N LEU A 116 -10.92 -20.49 2.00
CA LEU A 116 -10.58 -19.26 2.71
C LEU A 116 -9.31 -18.68 2.12
N TYR A 117 -9.38 -17.45 1.61
CA TYR A 117 -8.25 -16.77 0.99
C TYR A 117 -8.02 -15.41 1.61
N LEU A 118 -6.76 -15.02 1.69
CA LEU A 118 -6.38 -13.65 1.99
C LEU A 118 -6.52 -12.78 0.73
N PRO A 119 -6.93 -11.51 0.88
CA PRO A 119 -6.89 -10.55 -0.20
C PRO A 119 -5.45 -10.19 -0.55
N ASP A 120 -5.18 -9.88 -1.82
CA ASP A 120 -3.89 -9.38 -2.30
C ASP A 120 -3.67 -7.94 -1.81
N ILE A 121 -3.04 -7.82 -0.65
CA ILE A 121 -2.84 -6.59 0.12
C ILE A 121 -1.38 -6.49 0.53
N ASP A 122 -0.81 -5.29 0.44
CA ASP A 122 0.60 -5.08 0.73
C ASP A 122 0.82 -4.75 2.23
N ILE A 123 -0.01 -3.87 2.82
CA ILE A 123 0.15 -3.41 4.22
C ILE A 123 -1.17 -3.55 4.97
N ILE A 124 -1.12 -4.04 6.21
CA ILE A 124 -2.27 -4.25 7.08
C ILE A 124 -2.07 -3.46 8.37
N ILE A 125 -3.08 -2.67 8.74
CA ILE A 125 -3.11 -1.87 9.96
C ILE A 125 -4.21 -2.41 10.87
N TYR A 126 -3.86 -2.76 12.10
CA TYR A 126 -4.77 -3.44 13.03
C TYR A 126 -4.61 -2.97 14.47
N GLU A 127 -5.65 -3.18 15.27
CA GLU A 127 -5.62 -2.99 16.71
C GLU A 127 -5.00 -4.21 17.40
N PRO A 128 -3.91 -4.08 18.17
CA PRO A 128 -3.22 -5.23 18.75
C PRO A 128 -4.07 -6.00 19.77
N GLY A 129 -4.81 -5.30 20.64
CA GLY A 129 -5.59 -5.93 21.72
C GLY A 129 -6.74 -6.80 21.22
N SER A 130 -7.45 -6.36 20.17
CA SER A 130 -8.59 -7.05 19.57
C SER A 130 -8.20 -7.88 18.35
N SER A 131 -7.00 -7.67 17.79
CA SER A 131 -6.58 -8.15 16.47
C SER A 131 -7.53 -7.71 15.34
N ARG A 132 -8.33 -6.66 15.56
CA ARG A 132 -9.26 -6.12 14.57
C ARG A 132 -8.51 -5.37 13.48
N VAL A 133 -8.72 -5.75 12.23
CA VAL A 133 -8.14 -5.02 11.10
C VAL A 133 -8.91 -3.72 10.89
N VAL A 134 -8.21 -2.59 10.91
CA VAL A 134 -8.78 -1.26 10.74
C VAL A 134 -8.74 -0.85 9.28
N ALA A 135 -7.57 -1.01 8.67
CA ALA A 135 -7.32 -0.61 7.30
C ALA A 135 -6.31 -1.55 6.64
N VAL A 136 -6.42 -1.65 5.33
CA VAL A 136 -5.45 -2.30 4.45
C VAL A 136 -5.04 -1.34 3.35
N ILE A 137 -3.79 -1.44 2.91
CA ILE A 137 -3.23 -0.60 1.86
C ILE A 137 -2.71 -1.50 0.74
N SER A 138 -3.17 -1.21 -0.48
CA SER A 138 -2.48 -1.64 -1.68
C SER A 138 -1.55 -0.52 -2.16
N SER A 139 -0.29 -0.87 -2.43
CA SER A 139 0.73 0.06 -2.89
C SER A 139 1.19 -0.33 -4.29
N LYS A 140 1.10 0.58 -5.25
CA LYS A 140 1.66 0.35 -6.59
C LYS A 140 2.26 1.65 -7.12
N VAL A 141 3.37 1.52 -7.82
CA VAL A 141 4.06 2.66 -8.43
C VAL A 141 3.28 3.22 -9.63
N THR A 142 2.71 2.32 -10.43
CA THR A 142 1.82 2.62 -11.56
C THR A 142 0.54 1.82 -11.38
N LEU A 143 -0.60 2.40 -11.69
CA LEU A 143 -1.89 1.79 -11.40
C LEU A 143 -2.34 0.85 -12.51
N ARG A 144 -2.42 1.37 -13.74
CA ARG A 144 -2.99 0.67 -14.90
C ARG A 144 -4.30 -0.07 -14.54
N GLU A 145 -4.53 -1.25 -15.09
CA GLU A 145 -5.67 -2.12 -14.80
C GLU A 145 -5.67 -2.73 -13.38
N ARG A 146 -4.52 -2.73 -12.69
CA ARG A 146 -4.35 -3.43 -11.40
C ARG A 146 -5.18 -2.82 -10.27
N ILE A 147 -5.63 -1.59 -10.44
CA ILE A 147 -6.57 -0.93 -9.53
C ILE A 147 -7.88 -1.69 -9.36
N ALA A 148 -8.32 -2.42 -10.41
CA ALA A 148 -9.50 -3.26 -10.36
C ALA A 148 -9.36 -4.41 -9.36
N GLN A 149 -8.14 -4.90 -9.10
CA GLN A 149 -7.90 -5.94 -8.09
C GLN A 149 -8.16 -5.41 -6.68
N THR A 150 -7.72 -4.18 -6.37
CA THR A 150 -8.01 -3.54 -5.08
C THR A 150 -9.51 -3.29 -4.91
N GLY A 151 -10.20 -2.79 -5.94
CA GLY A 151 -11.65 -2.62 -5.92
C GLY A 151 -12.39 -3.94 -5.70
N TYR A 152 -11.97 -5.01 -6.39
CA TYR A 152 -12.51 -6.35 -6.19
C TYR A 152 -12.38 -6.83 -4.74
N TRP A 153 -11.21 -6.66 -4.12
CA TRP A 153 -11.01 -7.04 -2.71
C TRP A 153 -11.84 -6.20 -1.75
N LYS A 154 -12.03 -4.90 -2.02
CA LYS A 154 -12.95 -4.08 -1.22
C LYS A 154 -14.38 -4.61 -1.29
N LEU A 155 -14.88 -4.95 -2.47
CA LEU A 155 -16.21 -5.53 -2.63
C LEU A 155 -16.33 -6.86 -1.87
N LYS A 156 -15.30 -7.71 -1.94
CA LYS A 156 -15.26 -8.98 -1.19
C LYS A 156 -15.26 -8.79 0.33
N LEU A 157 -14.41 -7.92 0.85
CA LEU A 157 -14.38 -7.61 2.29
C LEU A 157 -15.70 -6.97 2.74
N SER A 158 -16.33 -6.16 1.89
CA SER A 158 -17.61 -5.51 2.23
C SER A 158 -18.81 -6.47 2.27
N SER A 159 -18.66 -7.68 1.72
CA SER A 159 -19.75 -8.66 1.61
C SER A 159 -19.97 -9.52 2.86
N ASP A 160 -19.09 -9.43 3.86
CA ASP A 160 -19.17 -10.19 5.10
C ASP A 160 -19.06 -9.25 6.31
N ASP A 161 -19.96 -9.37 7.29
CA ASP A 161 -20.02 -8.46 8.44
C ASP A 161 -18.74 -8.40 9.27
N VAL A 162 -17.95 -9.48 9.32
CA VAL A 162 -16.68 -9.51 10.04
C VAL A 162 -15.64 -8.61 9.35
N THR A 163 -15.61 -8.63 8.02
CA THR A 163 -14.61 -7.92 7.22
C THR A 163 -15.09 -6.59 6.65
N ARG A 164 -16.42 -6.33 6.68
CA ARG A 164 -17.06 -5.11 6.18
C ARG A 164 -16.50 -3.82 6.81
N PRO A 165 -16.14 -3.77 8.11
CA PRO A 165 -15.52 -2.59 8.70
C PRO A 165 -14.12 -2.26 8.17
N VAL A 166 -13.44 -3.20 7.51
CA VAL A 166 -12.07 -3.00 7.01
C VAL A 166 -12.06 -1.96 5.90
N ARG A 167 -11.24 -0.93 6.08
CA ARG A 167 -11.03 0.12 5.08
C ARG A 167 -9.96 -0.28 4.08
N VAL A 168 -10.25 -0.18 2.79
CA VAL A 168 -9.32 -0.55 1.72
C VAL A 168 -8.83 0.71 1.03
N PHE A 169 -7.56 1.03 1.27
CA PHE A 169 -6.89 2.20 0.74
C PHE A 169 -5.88 1.85 -0.34
N PHE A 170 -5.56 2.85 -1.14
CA PHE A 170 -4.49 2.82 -2.11
C PHE A 170 -3.42 3.86 -1.76
N VAL A 171 -2.14 3.54 -1.91
CA VAL A 171 -1.04 4.51 -1.79
C VAL A 171 -0.17 4.41 -3.03
N THR A 172 0.12 5.55 -3.67
CA THR A 172 0.84 5.55 -4.95
C THR A 172 1.56 6.85 -5.24
N PRO A 173 2.74 6.82 -5.87
CA PRO A 173 3.32 7.99 -6.51
C PRO A 173 2.62 8.38 -7.84
N ASP A 174 1.65 7.59 -8.33
CA ASP A 174 0.85 7.83 -9.54
C ASP A 174 1.69 8.16 -10.80
N GLN A 175 2.76 7.39 -11.05
CA GLN A 175 3.70 7.66 -12.17
C GLN A 175 3.06 7.56 -13.57
N ASP A 176 1.83 7.04 -13.68
CA ASP A 176 1.05 6.99 -14.93
C ASP A 176 -0.12 7.99 -14.97
N GLU A 177 -0.14 8.95 -14.03
CA GLU A 177 -1.14 10.01 -13.88
C GLU A 177 -2.58 9.47 -13.90
N THR A 178 -2.80 8.29 -13.30
CA THR A 178 -4.11 7.64 -13.30
C THR A 178 -5.08 8.37 -12.39
N LEU A 179 -4.61 8.90 -11.26
CA LEU A 179 -5.42 9.57 -10.25
C LEU A 179 -5.32 11.08 -10.29
N SER A 180 -4.25 11.68 -10.80
CA SER A 180 -4.02 13.13 -10.68
C SER A 180 -5.08 14.03 -11.33
N ARG A 181 -5.78 13.57 -12.39
CA ARG A 181 -6.79 14.37 -13.13
C ARG A 181 -8.19 13.74 -13.06
N ARG A 182 -9.26 14.56 -12.95
CA ARG A 182 -10.66 14.13 -13.06
C ARG A 182 -11.19 14.20 -14.48
N SER A 183 -10.66 15.07 -15.33
CA SER A 183 -11.15 15.25 -16.71
C SER A 183 -10.02 15.22 -17.75
N PRO A 184 -10.09 14.34 -18.77
CA PRO A 184 -11.02 13.22 -18.87
C PRO A 184 -10.73 12.16 -17.79
N MET A 185 -11.79 11.60 -17.18
CA MET A 185 -11.62 10.63 -16.10
C MET A 185 -11.08 9.31 -16.65
N LYS A 186 -9.94 8.86 -16.13
CA LYS A 186 -9.41 7.52 -16.40
C LYS A 186 -10.22 6.49 -15.61
N LYS A 187 -10.42 5.30 -16.21
CA LYS A 187 -11.15 4.18 -15.58
C LYS A 187 -10.64 3.85 -14.17
N GLY A 188 -9.32 3.90 -13.96
CA GLY A 188 -8.74 3.65 -12.64
C GLY A 188 -9.20 4.64 -11.59
N ARG A 189 -9.24 5.93 -11.92
CA ARG A 189 -9.76 6.95 -10.99
C ARG A 189 -11.23 6.71 -10.65
N ALA A 190 -12.07 6.34 -11.62
CA ALA A 190 -13.46 6.00 -11.36
C ALA A 190 -13.60 4.84 -10.35
N ILE A 191 -12.79 3.77 -10.51
CA ILE A 191 -12.77 2.63 -9.56
C ILE A 191 -12.36 3.08 -8.16
N VAL A 192 -11.37 3.96 -8.01
CA VAL A 192 -10.99 4.47 -6.68
C VAL A 192 -12.08 5.34 -6.06
N GLU A 193 -12.76 6.16 -6.86
CA GLU A 193 -13.79 7.04 -6.32
C GLU A 193 -15.08 6.29 -5.93
N VAL A 194 -15.35 5.16 -6.57
CA VAL A 194 -16.60 4.39 -6.38
C VAL A 194 -16.39 3.12 -5.54
N ASP A 195 -15.34 2.36 -5.80
CA ASP A 195 -15.19 0.97 -5.32
C ASP A 195 -14.11 0.79 -4.24
N THR A 196 -13.45 1.86 -3.78
CA THR A 196 -12.47 1.80 -2.67
C THR A 196 -12.81 2.79 -1.54
N ASP A 197 -12.10 2.69 -0.41
CA ASP A 197 -12.29 3.66 0.68
C ASP A 197 -11.46 4.94 0.48
N GLY A 198 -10.50 4.92 -0.45
CA GLY A 198 -9.72 6.09 -0.85
C GLY A 198 -8.33 5.73 -1.40
N ALA A 199 -7.65 6.74 -1.92
CA ALA A 199 -6.30 6.69 -2.43
C ALA A 199 -5.52 7.94 -2.02
N TYR A 200 -4.25 7.73 -1.71
CA TYR A 200 -3.33 8.74 -1.22
C TYR A 200 -2.13 8.84 -2.15
N VAL A 201 -1.95 10.02 -2.74
CA VAL A 201 -0.97 10.24 -3.80
C VAL A 201 0.30 10.90 -3.25
N MET A 202 1.45 10.29 -3.54
CA MET A 202 2.80 10.66 -3.12
C MET A 202 3.52 11.40 -4.26
N THR A 203 3.07 12.61 -4.57
CA THR A 203 3.57 13.39 -5.71
C THR A 203 3.68 14.87 -5.37
N GLU A 204 4.62 15.56 -6.02
CA GLU A 204 4.70 17.02 -6.05
C GLU A 204 3.65 17.65 -6.97
N GLU A 205 3.20 16.88 -7.97
CA GLU A 205 2.22 17.34 -8.94
C GLU A 205 0.88 17.70 -8.30
N LYS A 206 0.22 18.70 -8.88
CA LYS A 206 -1.12 19.08 -8.42
C LYS A 206 -2.11 17.97 -8.75
N ILE A 207 -2.74 17.41 -7.72
CA ILE A 207 -3.84 16.47 -7.86
C ILE A 207 -5.18 17.22 -7.78
N GLU A 208 -6.14 16.82 -8.62
CA GLU A 208 -7.53 17.26 -8.48
C GLU A 208 -8.21 16.47 -7.36
N SER A 209 -7.95 16.81 -6.09
CA SER A 209 -8.42 16.04 -4.92
C SER A 209 -9.93 15.84 -4.87
N SER A 210 -10.38 14.73 -4.29
CA SER A 210 -11.78 14.39 -3.94
C SER A 210 -11.85 13.83 -2.53
N ASP A 211 -13.04 13.43 -2.06
CA ASP A 211 -13.18 12.73 -0.78
C ASP A 211 -12.45 11.38 -0.76
N ARG A 212 -12.23 10.80 -1.94
CA ARG A 212 -11.55 9.50 -2.13
C ARG A 212 -10.12 9.64 -2.63
N VAL A 213 -9.78 10.64 -3.44
CA VAL A 213 -8.41 10.84 -3.95
C VAL A 213 -7.78 12.04 -3.28
N LYS A 214 -6.77 11.82 -2.43
CA LYS A 214 -6.16 12.87 -1.60
C LYS A 214 -4.63 12.82 -1.70
N SER A 215 -3.97 13.89 -1.25
CA SER A 215 -2.52 13.87 -1.07
C SER A 215 -2.19 13.03 0.16
N PHE A 216 -0.99 12.46 0.18
CA PHE A 216 -0.61 11.46 1.17
C PHE A 216 -0.49 11.98 2.60
N ASP A 217 -0.22 13.27 2.80
CA ASP A 217 -0.28 13.95 4.09
C ASP A 217 -1.64 13.82 4.80
N MET A 218 -2.72 13.63 4.04
CA MET A 218 -4.06 13.45 4.61
C MET A 218 -4.28 12.06 5.24
N PHE A 219 -3.41 11.08 4.97
CA PHE A 219 -3.61 9.68 5.35
C PHE A 219 -3.80 9.48 6.86
N ILE A 220 -2.87 10.00 7.67
CA ILE A 220 -2.89 9.81 9.13
C ILE A 220 -4.08 10.55 9.77
N SER A 221 -4.41 11.74 9.27
CA SER A 221 -5.60 12.47 9.71
C SER A 221 -6.88 11.67 9.45
N ASP A 222 -7.01 11.09 8.26
CA ASP A 222 -8.20 10.32 7.90
C ASP A 222 -8.25 8.97 8.64
N LEU A 223 -7.11 8.32 8.88
CA LEU A 223 -7.02 7.16 9.74
C LEU A 223 -7.48 7.48 11.18
N ARG A 224 -7.06 8.63 11.74
CA ARG A 224 -7.51 9.09 13.07
C ARG A 224 -9.02 9.32 13.13
N LYS A 225 -9.61 9.95 12.10
CA LYS A 225 -11.07 10.16 12.00
C LYS A 225 -11.82 8.82 11.97
N LEU A 226 -11.29 7.83 11.26
CA LEU A 226 -11.88 6.48 11.22
C LEU A 226 -11.96 5.84 12.61
N LEU A 227 -10.91 5.99 13.43
CA LEU A 227 -10.90 5.46 14.79
C LEU A 227 -11.92 6.16 15.70
N ASN A 228 -12.08 7.48 15.54
CA ASN A 228 -13.03 8.25 16.35
C ASN A 228 -14.49 7.94 16.00
N ASN A 229 -14.79 7.67 14.72
CA ASN A 229 -16.15 7.33 14.27
C ASN A 229 -16.55 5.88 14.57
N ALA A 230 -15.59 5.02 14.96
CA ALA A 230 -15.84 3.62 15.31
C ALA A 230 -16.07 3.41 16.81
N ARG A 231 -15.92 4.46 17.62
CA ARG A 231 -16.19 4.50 19.06
C ARG A 231 -17.53 5.15 19.33
#